data_AF-A0A4Q6E4K7-F1
#
_entry.id   AF-A0A4Q6E4K7-F1
#
_cell.length_a   1.000
_cell.length_b   1.000
_cell.length_c   1.000
_cell.angle_alpha   90.00
_cell.angle_beta   90.00
_cell.angle_gamma   90.00
#
_symmetry.space_group_name_H-M   'P 1'
#
loop_
_entity.id
_entity.type
_entity.pdbx_description
1 polymer ?
#
loop_
_entity_poly.entity_id
_entity_poly.type
_entity_poly.pdbx_seq_one_letter_code
_entity_poly.pdbx_strand_id
1 'polypeptide(L)'
;MPFGDWNRYTEPAVVLFYFPVLIALGAGATLTNGFKKLCLFSGQISYPLYMTHYAVIWMFGNYYSTYKPGTSQLSFIIITSIIVLTGIAWLVMKFYDIPVRRYLSSKREG
;
A
#
# COMPACT_ATOMS: atom_id res chain seq x y z
N MET A 1 10.92 -9.16 15.64
CA MET A 1 10.17 -9.74 14.51
C MET A 1 9.05 -10.57 15.13
N PRO A 2 7.81 -10.49 14.62
CA PRO A 2 6.71 -11.20 15.26
C PRO A 2 7.07 -12.69 15.39
N PHE A 3 6.73 -13.29 16.54
CA PHE A 3 7.00 -14.69 16.90
C PHE A 3 8.42 -15.06 17.41
N GLY A 4 9.24 -14.10 17.88
CA GLY A 4 10.50 -14.39 18.58
C GLY A 4 10.38 -14.38 20.11
N ASP A 5 11.20 -15.16 20.83
CA ASP A 5 11.19 -15.24 22.31
C ASP A 5 11.36 -13.88 23.03
N TRP A 6 11.94 -12.91 22.33
CA TRP A 6 12.25 -11.57 22.85
C TRP A 6 11.21 -10.51 22.43
N ASN A 7 10.01 -10.93 22.01
CA ASN A 7 8.97 -10.03 21.48
C ASN A 7 8.65 -8.87 22.44
N ARG A 8 8.54 -9.19 23.74
CA ARG A 8 8.25 -8.22 24.83
C ARG A 8 9.21 -7.03 24.91
N TYR A 9 10.42 -7.15 24.39
CA TYR A 9 11.42 -6.07 24.39
C TYR A 9 11.63 -5.51 22.98
N THR A 10 11.65 -6.38 21.98
CA THR A 10 11.92 -5.98 20.60
C THR A 10 10.80 -5.15 19.98
N GLU A 11 9.53 -5.46 20.27
CA GLU A 11 8.38 -4.66 19.79
C GLU A 11 8.40 -3.23 20.33
N PRO A 12 8.44 -2.99 21.67
CA PRO A 12 8.48 -1.64 22.18
C PRO A 12 9.77 -0.92 21.76
N ALA A 13 10.92 -1.60 21.66
CA ALA A 13 12.14 -0.97 21.16
C ALA A 13 11.99 -0.50 19.69
N VAL A 14 11.33 -1.29 18.84
CA VAL A 14 11.06 -0.88 17.45
C VAL A 14 10.08 0.30 17.40
N VAL A 15 9.03 0.29 18.21
CA VAL A 15 8.04 1.37 18.23
C VAL A 15 8.61 2.67 18.82
N LEU A 16 9.40 2.58 19.89
CA LEU A 16 9.94 3.73 20.60
C LEU A 16 11.21 4.32 19.97
N PHE A 17 12.02 3.50 19.31
CA PHE A 17 13.29 3.96 18.75
C PHE A 17 13.34 3.84 17.23
N TYR A 18 13.04 2.66 16.67
CA TYR A 18 13.24 2.42 15.24
C TYR A 18 12.28 3.26 14.37
N PHE A 19 10.97 3.25 14.64
CA PHE A 19 10.02 4.04 13.87
C PHE A 19 10.25 5.55 13.98
N PRO A 20 10.49 6.14 15.17
CA PRO A 20 10.82 7.56 15.28
C PRO A 20 12.10 7.95 14.54
N VAL A 21 13.16 7.13 14.61
CA VAL A 21 14.39 7.35 13.84
C VAL A 21 14.10 7.30 12.34
N LEU A 22 13.33 6.33 11.87
CA LEU A 22 12.94 6.21 10.47
C LEU A 22 12.13 7.43 9.99
N ILE A 23 11.21 7.92 10.82
CA ILE A 23 10.44 9.15 10.55
C ILE A 23 11.35 10.38 10.50
N ALA A 24 12.27 10.53 11.46
CA ALA A 24 13.21 11.65 11.51
C ALA A 24 14.12 11.69 10.27
N LEU A 25 14.62 10.53 9.84
CA LEU A 25 15.40 10.40 8.60
C LEU A 25 14.56 10.77 7.35
N GLY A 26 13.28 10.38 7.33
CA GLY A 26 12.36 10.72 6.25
C GLY A 26 12.00 12.21 6.20
N ALA A 27 11.86 12.88 7.36
CA ALA A 27 11.52 14.30 7.46
C ALA A 27 12.64 15.22 6.96
N GLY A 28 13.91 14.81 7.12
CA GLY A 28 15.08 15.54 6.63
C GLY A 28 15.45 15.25 5.17
N ALA A 29 14.76 14.31 4.50
CA ALA A 29 15.09 13.92 3.13
C ALA A 29 14.69 15.01 2.13
N THR A 30 15.67 15.57 1.43
CA THR A 30 15.42 16.51 0.32
C THR A 30 15.19 15.74 -0.97
N LEU A 31 13.98 15.85 -1.50
CA LEU A 31 13.59 15.15 -2.72
C LEU A 31 14.14 15.90 -3.94
N THR A 32 15.02 15.26 -4.70
CA THR A 32 15.46 15.78 -6.00
C THR A 32 14.27 15.84 -6.97
N ASN A 33 14.22 16.88 -7.82
CA ASN A 33 13.06 17.19 -8.66
C ASN A 33 12.58 16.02 -9.55
N GLY A 34 13.47 15.11 -9.95
CA GLY A 34 13.13 13.92 -10.75
C GLY A 34 12.31 12.88 -9.99
N PHE A 35 12.69 12.57 -8.74
CA PHE A 35 12.01 11.55 -7.94
C PHE A 35 10.74 12.06 -7.27
N LYS A 36 10.59 13.38 -7.12
CA LYS A 36 9.42 13.99 -6.49
C LYS A 36 8.09 13.55 -7.11
N LYS A 37 8.01 13.51 -8.44
CA LYS A 37 6.79 13.08 -9.14
C LYS A 37 6.48 11.61 -8.88
N LEU A 38 7.49 10.75 -8.88
CA LEU A 38 7.32 9.32 -8.63
C LEU A 38 6.87 9.06 -7.20
N CYS A 39 7.51 9.67 -6.20
CA CYS A 39 7.12 9.52 -4.80
C CYS A 39 5.69 10.01 -4.53
N LEU A 40 5.31 11.15 -5.12
CA LEU A 40 3.94 11.66 -5.01
C LEU A 40 2.93 10.73 -5.67
N PHE A 41 3.24 10.23 -6.87
CA PHE A 41 2.39 9.27 -7.58
C PHE A 41 2.23 7.97 -6.77
N SER A 42 3.32 7.39 -6.28
CA SER A 42 3.31 6.20 -5.42
C SER A 42 2.47 6.43 -4.16
N GLY A 43 2.59 7.59 -3.52
CA GLY A 43 1.77 7.94 -2.36
C GLY A 43 0.27 8.06 -2.69
N GLN A 44 -0.07 8.67 -3.83
CA GLN A 44 -1.46 8.85 -4.25
C GLN A 44 -2.14 7.54 -4.63
N ILE A 45 -1.45 6.65 -5.34
CA ILE A 45 -2.02 5.35 -5.75
C ILE A 45 -2.12 4.36 -4.59
N SER A 46 -1.26 4.51 -3.57
CA SER A 46 -1.25 3.61 -2.41
C SER A 46 -2.62 3.52 -1.75
N TYR A 47 -3.29 4.65 -1.52
CA TYR A 47 -4.60 4.66 -0.86
C TYR A 47 -5.69 3.87 -1.62
N PRO A 48 -6.02 4.18 -2.89
CA PRO A 48 -7.01 3.41 -3.65
C PRO A 48 -6.58 1.97 -3.91
N LEU A 49 -5.27 1.68 -3.99
CA LEU A 49 -4.78 0.30 -4.06
C LEU A 49 -5.08 -0.44 -2.76
N TYR A 50 -4.78 0.15 -1.60
CA TYR A 50 -5.09 -0.44 -0.29
C TYR A 50 -6.58 -0.76 -0.13
N MET A 51 -7.45 0.14 -0.59
CA MET A 51 -8.89 -0.07 -0.52
C MET A 51 -9.39 -1.18 -1.45
N THR A 52 -8.84 -1.30 -2.65
CA THR A 52 -9.36 -2.24 -3.67
C THR A 52 -8.75 -3.64 -3.56
N HIS A 53 -7.45 -3.75 -3.24
CA HIS A 53 -6.76 -5.04 -3.23
C HIS A 53 -7.21 -5.98 -2.09
N TYR A 54 -7.74 -5.43 -0.98
CA TYR A 54 -8.06 -6.22 0.21
C TYR A 54 -9.17 -7.25 -0.06
N ALA A 55 -10.20 -6.86 -0.80
CA ALA A 55 -11.26 -7.79 -1.24
C ALA A 55 -10.70 -8.93 -2.10
N VAL A 56 -9.74 -8.61 -2.98
CA VAL A 56 -9.10 -9.59 -3.86
C VAL A 56 -8.20 -10.55 -3.09
N ILE A 57 -7.53 -10.10 -2.02
CA ILE A 57 -6.76 -10.97 -1.12
C ILE A 57 -7.67 -12.06 -0.54
N TRP A 58 -8.86 -11.71 -0.05
CA TRP A 58 -9.79 -12.69 0.52
C TRP A 58 -10.34 -13.66 -0.53
N MET A 59 -10.68 -13.17 -1.72
CA MET A 59 -11.12 -14.03 -2.83
C MET A 59 -10.01 -15.00 -3.25
N PHE A 60 -8.78 -14.50 -3.39
CA PHE A 60 -7.62 -15.29 -3.74
C PHE A 60 -7.26 -16.31 -2.65
N GLY A 61 -7.35 -15.94 -1.38
CA GLY A 61 -7.13 -16.85 -0.25
C GLY A 61 -8.08 -18.06 -0.27
N ASN A 62 -9.37 -17.82 -0.53
CA ASN A 62 -10.36 -18.89 -0.70
C ASN A 62 -10.06 -19.79 -1.91
N TYR A 63 -9.71 -19.18 -3.05
CA TYR A 63 -9.32 -19.90 -4.25
C TYR A 63 -8.09 -20.78 -4.01
N TYR A 64 -7.06 -20.23 -3.39
CA TYR A 64 -5.81 -20.94 -3.09
C TYR A 64 -6.05 -22.12 -2.15
N SER A 65 -6.84 -21.93 -1.08
CA SER A 65 -7.15 -22.98 -0.11
C SER A 65 -7.95 -24.14 -0.73
N THR A 66 -8.79 -23.85 -1.72
CA THR A 66 -9.68 -24.83 -2.35
C THR A 66 -8.99 -25.62 -3.45
N TYR A 67 -8.32 -24.93 -4.37
CA TYR A 67 -7.80 -25.55 -5.61
C TYR A 67 -6.31 -25.88 -5.56
N LYS A 68 -5.55 -25.30 -4.62
CA LYS A 68 -4.10 -25.52 -4.44
C LYS A 68 -3.33 -25.56 -5.78
N PRO A 69 -3.41 -24.48 -6.58
CA PRO A 69 -2.82 -24.45 -7.91
C PRO A 69 -1.31 -24.67 -7.87
N GLY A 70 -0.77 -25.30 -8.91
CA GLY A 70 0.67 -25.47 -9.08
C GLY A 70 1.42 -24.13 -9.21
N THR A 71 2.72 -24.14 -8.93
CA THR A 71 3.57 -22.93 -8.85
C THR A 71 3.55 -22.07 -10.11
N SER A 72 3.52 -22.68 -11.30
CA SER A 72 3.48 -21.93 -12.57
C SER A 72 2.17 -21.16 -12.73
N GLN A 73 1.03 -21.83 -12.53
CA GLN A 73 -0.30 -21.21 -12.57
C GLN A 73 -0.44 -20.11 -11.51
N LEU A 74 0.08 -20.35 -10.31
CA LEU A 74 0.07 -19.38 -9.22
C LEU A 74 0.81 -18.10 -9.60
N SER A 75 2.02 -18.21 -10.16
CA SER A 75 2.80 -17.05 -10.62
C SER A 75 2.07 -16.23 -11.67
N PHE A 76 1.45 -16.89 -12.66
CA PHE A 76 0.63 -16.21 -13.66
C PHE A 76 -0.55 -15.46 -13.04
N ILE A 77 -1.30 -16.11 -12.14
CA ILE A 77 -2.43 -15.49 -11.45
C ILE A 77 -1.98 -14.26 -10.66
N ILE A 78 -0.87 -14.36 -9.91
CA ILE A 78 -0.36 -13.25 -9.10
C ILE A 78 0.08 -12.07 -9.98
N ILE A 79 0.87 -12.33 -11.01
CA ILE A 79 1.36 -11.27 -11.92
C ILE A 79 0.18 -10.55 -12.59
N THR A 80 -0.77 -11.32 -13.15
CA THR A 80 -1.98 -10.75 -13.74
C THR A 80 -2.81 -9.98 -12.72
N SER A 81 -2.97 -10.50 -11.51
CA SER A 81 -3.73 -9.83 -10.44
C SER A 81 -3.10 -8.50 -10.06
N ILE A 82 -1.77 -8.43 -9.93
CA ILE A 82 -1.05 -7.19 -9.60
C ILE A 82 -1.30 -6.13 -10.68
N ILE A 83 -1.20 -6.50 -11.96
CA ILE A 83 -1.41 -5.57 -13.09
C ILE A 83 -2.86 -5.05 -13.08
N VAL A 84 -3.83 -5.96 -12.96
CA VAL A 84 -5.26 -5.61 -12.96
C VAL A 84 -5.62 -4.76 -11.75
N LEU A 85 -5.19 -5.13 -10.54
CA LEU A 85 -5.44 -4.38 -9.31
C LEU A 85 -4.82 -2.99 -9.36
N THR A 86 -3.60 -2.86 -9.86
CA THR A 86 -2.94 -1.57 -10.02
C THR A 86 -3.69 -0.69 -11.03
N GLY A 87 -4.17 -1.28 -12.13
CA GLY A 87 -5.01 -0.59 -13.11
C GLY A 87 -6.34 -0.10 -12.53
N ILE A 88 -7.04 -0.96 -11.77
CA ILE A 88 -8.28 -0.60 -11.07
C ILE A 88 -8.02 0.51 -10.05
N ALA A 89 -6.96 0.40 -9.24
CA ALA A 89 -6.57 1.41 -8.28
C ALA A 89 -6.31 2.76 -8.95
N TRP A 90 -5.64 2.76 -10.12
CA TRP A 90 -5.40 3.98 -10.89
C TRP A 90 -6.70 4.60 -11.43
N LEU A 91 -7.65 3.78 -11.91
CA LEU A 91 -8.97 4.25 -12.34
C LEU A 91 -9.74 4.87 -11.15
N VAL A 92 -9.82 4.18 -10.02
CA VAL A 92 -10.46 4.69 -8.80
C VAL A 92 -9.78 5.98 -8.33
N MET A 93 -8.45 6.04 -8.39
CA MET A 93 -7.69 7.24 -8.05
C MET A 93 -8.14 8.45 -8.88
N LYS A 94 -8.23 8.27 -10.21
CA LYS A 94 -8.49 9.37 -11.15
C LYS A 94 -9.95 9.80 -11.18
N PHE A 95 -10.88 8.85 -11.11
CA PHE A 95 -12.32 9.10 -11.26
C PHE A 95 -13.07 9.31 -9.94
N TYR A 96 -12.52 8.85 -8.81
CA TYR A 96 -13.20 8.92 -7.51
C TYR A 96 -12.35 9.57 -6.42
N ASP A 97 -11.18 9.02 -6.09
CA ASP A 97 -10.39 9.48 -4.93
C ASP A 97 -9.96 10.96 -5.05
N ILE A 98 -9.29 11.32 -6.16
CA ILE A 98 -8.84 12.69 -6.41
C ILE A 98 -10.01 13.70 -6.45
N PRO A 99 -11.10 13.49 -7.22
CA PRO A 99 -12.18 14.46 -7.27
C PRO A 99 -12.90 14.62 -5.92
N VAL A 100 -13.16 13.53 -5.20
CA VAL A 100 -13.78 13.57 -3.87
C VAL A 100 -12.86 14.27 -2.87
N ARG A 101 -11.55 13.95 -2.88
CA ARG A 101 -10.57 14.60 -2.00
C ARG A 101 -10.48 16.10 -2.26
N ARG A 102 -10.51 16.53 -3.53
CA ARG A 102 -10.55 17.96 -3.89
C ARG A 102 -11.82 18.64 -3.39
N TYR A 103 -12.97 18.03 -3.61
CA TYR A 103 -14.27 18.55 -3.14
C TYR A 103 -14.32 18.73 -1.61
N LEU A 104 -13.85 17.73 -0.86
CA LEU A 104 -13.84 17.79 0.61
C LEU A 104 -12.81 18.80 1.12
N SER A 105 -11.64 18.91 0.49
CA SER A 105 -10.61 19.88 0.87
C SER A 105 -11.11 21.31 0.67
N SER A 106 -11.75 21.60 -0.48
CA SER A 106 -12.28 22.95 -0.75
C SER A 106 -13.40 23.35 0.21
N LYS A 107 -14.16 22.39 0.75
CA LYS A 107 -15.24 22.65 1.71
C LYS A 107 -14.74 22.86 3.14
N ARG A 108 -13.49 22.50 3.44
CA ARG A 108 -12.88 22.69 4.76
C ARG A 108 -12.23 24.07 4.90
N GLU A 109 -11.88 24.71 3.79
CA GLU A 109 -11.19 26.00 3.73
C GLU A 109 -12.14 27.20 3.52
N GLY A 110 -13.43 26.95 3.27
CA GLY A 110 -14.48 27.98 3.17
C GLY A 110 -15.51 27.82 4.29
#